data_AF-A0A1G9YFD6-F1
#
_entry.id   AF-A0A1G9YFD6-F1
#
_cell.length_a   1.000
_cell.length_b   1.000
_cell.length_c   1.000
_cell.angle_alpha   90.00
_cell.angle_beta   90.00
_cell.angle_gamma   90.00
#
_symmetry.space_group_name_H-M   'P 1'
#
loop_
_entity.id
_entity.type
_entity.pdbx_description
1 polymer ?
#
loop_
_entity_poly.entity_id
_entity_poly.type
_entity_poly.pdbx_seq_one_letter_code
_entity_poly.pdbx_strand_id
1 'polypeptide(L)'
;MNSPSKSVERLTVVFVVHGGELEIKSAMLATSLRDRLGAQARIVAAQATPVSRWGELGDASRNLYRSLGISVLPIENPFGDDYPIGNKFAALALGKAGEHTLFLDSDMYCLRPLDFSVLTNFEAALKPADMALVPVNREYWQRLYSVIESDLPEWQIVTSCSSDTMPAYFNAGFIWVHDAPRFAECWFDIAERLRRDPEIECKWPWLDQLSLPLALGKLRYRTRVLTERYNFPLHLKPMSAGADQVLCHYHDFFSFAREPRLLQDLRELMRRWPDLGEVLRKESRFAQEVAAIGTDTGATEARGRDLIITGLPRSGTSYLCRLLSEHADTVIINEPSQIFPLLAGVAEPWGLPRFYAELRRDLLAGRPVLNKHNGGRLVDDTARDGDMASPYQADVRDATFTLGTKNTLAYLSRLASIRKVMPEARFIGLIRHPYDSLASWARTFEHLRTAAVQDQPIGHPDDPNLTGWQRRALRQIEATDCLPVRRALWWRYLALQLLDAGEEVRWLRYEDLLTDPHGITNLLLTDGDLPEPSPLHWRGEMDEQERDLVAAVVCEVAERLQYIL
;
A
#
# COMPACT_ATOMS: atom_id res chain seq x y z
N MET A 1 22.66 -42.46 16.15
CA MET A 1 23.13 -41.14 16.62
C MET A 1 23.91 -40.51 15.47
N ASN A 2 23.26 -39.72 14.63
CA ASN A 2 23.94 -38.94 13.59
C ASN A 2 24.42 -37.64 14.23
N SER A 3 25.72 -37.35 14.09
CA SER A 3 26.30 -36.07 14.49
C SER A 3 25.58 -34.93 13.74
N PRO A 4 25.11 -33.87 14.42
CA PRO A 4 24.57 -32.71 13.73
C PRO A 4 25.69 -32.04 12.94
N SER A 5 25.42 -31.74 11.67
CA SER A 5 26.41 -31.18 10.74
C SER A 5 27.00 -29.87 11.27
N LYS A 6 28.33 -29.73 11.18
CA LYS A 6 29.15 -28.53 11.47
C LYS A 6 28.74 -27.24 10.71
N SER A 7 27.59 -27.23 10.02
CA SER A 7 27.09 -26.10 9.23
C SER A 7 26.27 -25.09 10.04
N VAL A 8 25.65 -25.52 11.15
CA VAL A 8 24.77 -24.68 12.00
C VAL A 8 25.53 -23.54 12.70
N GLU A 9 26.84 -23.67 12.88
CA GLU A 9 27.61 -22.79 13.78
C GLU A 9 28.14 -21.48 13.16
N ARG A 10 28.02 -21.29 11.84
CA ARG A 10 28.66 -20.16 11.12
C ARG A 10 27.76 -18.96 10.82
N LEU A 11 26.49 -19.00 11.25
CA LEU A 11 25.48 -18.00 10.91
C LEU A 11 24.73 -17.53 12.15
N THR A 12 24.64 -16.21 12.33
CA THR A 12 23.84 -15.59 13.38
C THR A 12 22.70 -14.77 12.78
N VAL A 13 21.49 -14.90 13.31
CA VAL A 13 20.39 -13.96 13.07
C VAL A 13 20.15 -13.20 14.37
N VAL A 14 20.07 -11.88 14.31
CA VAL A 14 19.89 -11.02 15.48
C VAL A 14 18.80 -9.98 15.22
N PHE A 15 17.99 -9.71 16.24
CA PHE A 15 16.98 -8.64 16.23
C PHE A 15 16.92 -8.00 17.62
N VAL A 16 16.42 -6.76 17.70
CA VAL A 16 16.28 -6.04 18.98
C VAL A 16 15.00 -6.46 19.70
N VAL A 17 15.05 -6.55 21.02
CA VAL A 17 13.87 -6.79 21.85
C VAL A 17 13.87 -5.87 23.06
N HIS A 18 12.69 -5.40 23.46
CA HIS A 18 12.44 -4.73 24.73
C HIS A 18 10.94 -4.79 25.06
N GLY A 19 10.54 -4.34 26.25
CA GLY A 19 9.13 -4.34 26.66
C GLY A 19 8.24 -3.43 25.82
N GLY A 20 6.92 -3.54 26.03
CA GLY A 20 5.92 -2.76 25.30
C GLY A 20 5.66 -3.32 23.89
N GLU A 21 5.38 -2.45 22.93
CA GLU A 21 4.97 -2.87 21.57
C GLU A 21 6.03 -3.73 20.84
N LEU A 22 7.32 -3.48 21.09
CA LEU A 22 8.40 -4.25 20.46
C LEU A 22 8.47 -5.71 20.97
N GLU A 23 7.98 -5.99 22.19
CA GLU A 23 7.92 -7.34 22.76
C GLU A 23 7.07 -8.25 21.86
N ILE A 24 5.93 -7.73 21.40
CA ILE A 24 4.97 -8.43 20.53
C ILE A 24 5.59 -8.67 19.16
N LYS A 25 6.16 -7.61 18.58
CA LYS A 25 6.76 -7.63 17.24
C LYS A 25 7.91 -8.65 17.18
N SER A 26 8.83 -8.55 18.13
CA SER A 26 9.96 -9.47 18.24
C SER A 26 9.54 -10.91 18.55
N ALA A 27 8.45 -11.15 19.28
CA ALA A 27 7.90 -12.50 19.48
C ALA A 27 7.35 -13.10 18.18
N MET A 28 6.65 -12.31 17.35
CA MET A 28 6.17 -12.73 16.02
C MET A 28 7.35 -13.05 15.09
N LEU A 29 8.37 -12.19 15.05
CA LEU A 29 9.58 -12.43 14.27
C LEU A 29 10.32 -13.68 14.73
N ALA A 30 10.59 -13.80 16.03
CA ALA A 30 11.31 -14.92 16.61
C ALA A 30 10.65 -16.28 16.31
N THR A 31 9.33 -16.33 16.47
CA THR A 31 8.57 -17.57 16.24
C THR A 31 8.56 -17.92 14.75
N SER A 32 8.27 -16.96 13.88
CA SER A 32 8.27 -17.21 12.43
C SER A 32 9.66 -17.59 11.91
N LEU A 33 10.73 -16.93 12.37
CA LEU A 33 12.11 -17.31 12.02
C LEU A 33 12.45 -18.73 12.45
N ARG A 34 12.19 -19.08 13.72
CA ARG A 34 12.51 -20.44 14.20
C ARG A 34 11.74 -21.49 13.43
N ASP A 35 10.48 -21.22 13.11
CA ASP A 35 9.63 -22.13 12.36
C ASP A 35 10.15 -22.38 10.94
N ARG A 36 10.61 -21.34 10.25
CA ARG A 36 11.09 -21.45 8.85
C ARG A 36 12.54 -21.86 8.72
N LEU A 37 13.40 -21.46 9.66
CA LEU A 37 14.83 -21.75 9.61
C LEU A 37 15.20 -23.04 10.35
N GLY A 38 14.35 -23.53 11.25
CA GLY A 38 14.69 -24.65 12.12
C GLY A 38 16.00 -24.35 12.86
N ALA A 39 16.94 -25.30 12.84
CA ALA A 39 18.26 -25.13 13.46
C ALA A 39 19.35 -24.56 12.53
N GLN A 40 19.02 -24.01 11.36
CA GLN A 40 20.02 -23.59 10.37
C GLN A 40 20.91 -22.41 10.80
N ALA A 41 20.44 -21.59 11.74
CA ALA A 41 21.18 -20.44 12.27
C ALA A 41 20.99 -20.30 13.78
N ARG A 42 22.01 -19.72 14.43
CA ARG A 42 21.89 -19.22 15.80
C ARG A 42 21.03 -17.96 15.78
N ILE A 43 19.95 -17.94 16.54
CA ILE A 43 19.07 -16.76 16.66
C ILE A 43 19.32 -16.11 18.03
N VAL A 44 19.50 -14.79 18.04
CA VAL A 44 19.76 -13.98 19.23
C VAL A 44 18.73 -12.86 19.32
N ALA A 45 18.09 -12.74 20.48
CA ALA A 45 17.26 -11.59 20.83
C ALA A 45 18.11 -10.60 21.64
N ALA A 46 18.43 -9.46 21.05
CA ALA A 46 19.27 -8.43 21.65
C ALA A 46 18.42 -7.51 22.54
N GLN A 47 18.43 -7.75 23.85
CA GLN A 47 17.61 -7.01 24.81
C GLN A 47 18.23 -5.67 25.13
N ALA A 48 17.54 -4.58 24.79
CA ALA A 48 18.00 -3.24 25.12
C ALA A 48 17.99 -3.02 26.65
N THR A 49 19.09 -2.48 27.17
CA THR A 49 19.30 -2.20 28.60
C THR A 49 19.63 -0.71 28.81
N PRO A 50 19.33 -0.15 30.01
CA PRO A 50 18.64 -0.76 31.14
C PRO A 50 17.12 -0.95 30.92
N VAL A 51 16.54 -2.01 31.49
CA VAL A 51 15.10 -2.32 31.32
C VAL A 51 14.18 -1.26 31.91
N SER A 52 14.65 -0.44 32.86
CA SER A 52 13.92 0.71 33.38
C SER A 52 13.59 1.76 32.31
N ARG A 53 14.35 1.76 31.20
CA ARG A 53 14.23 2.70 30.10
C ARG A 53 13.53 2.08 28.88
N TRP A 54 13.91 0.86 28.53
CA TRP A 54 13.39 0.17 27.34
C TRP A 54 12.17 -0.71 27.61
N GLY A 55 11.84 -0.94 28.88
CA GLY A 55 10.78 -1.84 29.30
C GLY A 55 11.30 -3.27 29.53
N GLU A 56 10.77 -3.91 30.56
CA GLU A 56 11.11 -5.28 30.92
C GLU A 56 10.26 -6.29 30.13
N LEU A 57 10.88 -7.37 29.68
CA LEU A 57 10.17 -8.48 29.04
C LEU A 57 9.38 -9.27 30.06
N GLY A 58 8.10 -9.50 29.80
CA GLY A 58 7.29 -10.35 30.66
C GLY A 58 7.58 -11.84 30.49
N ASP A 59 7.06 -12.64 31.42
CA ASP A 59 7.41 -14.06 31.55
C ASP A 59 7.07 -14.90 30.32
N ALA A 60 5.90 -14.68 29.71
CA ALA A 60 5.50 -15.36 28.47
C ALA A 60 6.55 -15.20 27.35
N SER A 61 7.11 -14.01 27.16
CA SER A 61 8.16 -13.77 26.15
C SER A 61 9.46 -14.49 26.49
N ARG A 62 9.86 -14.48 27.77
CA ARG A 62 11.05 -15.21 28.23
C ARG A 62 10.90 -16.73 28.05
N ASN A 63 9.70 -17.25 28.35
CA ASN A 63 9.36 -18.66 28.15
C ASN A 63 9.35 -19.02 26.67
N LEU A 64 8.76 -18.18 25.83
CA LEU A 64 8.76 -18.32 24.37
C LEU A 64 10.20 -18.37 23.82
N TYR A 65 11.07 -17.41 24.17
CA TYR A 65 12.45 -17.45 23.68
C TYR A 65 13.20 -18.70 24.15
N ARG A 66 12.96 -19.16 25.38
CA ARG A 66 13.54 -20.41 25.89
C ARG A 66 13.05 -21.63 25.09
N SER A 67 11.75 -21.73 24.82
CA SER A 67 11.17 -22.85 24.07
C SER A 67 11.58 -22.86 22.60
N LEU A 68 11.77 -21.68 22.00
CA LEU A 68 12.35 -21.50 20.67
C LEU A 68 13.88 -21.71 20.62
N GLY A 69 14.54 -21.91 21.76
CA GLY A 69 16.01 -22.03 21.82
C GLY A 69 16.73 -20.77 21.34
N ILE A 70 16.20 -19.59 21.69
CA ILE A 70 16.74 -18.27 21.33
C ILE A 70 17.39 -17.67 22.57
N SER A 71 18.65 -17.27 22.45
CA SER A 71 19.35 -16.60 23.55
C SER A 71 18.95 -15.12 23.62
N VAL A 72 18.57 -14.66 24.81
CA VAL A 72 18.35 -13.25 25.09
C VAL A 72 19.65 -12.68 25.66
N LEU A 73 20.26 -11.72 24.97
CA LEU A 73 21.54 -11.11 25.36
C LEU A 73 21.38 -9.60 25.55
N PRO A 74 21.94 -9.00 26.61
CA PRO A 74 21.83 -7.57 26.84
C PRO A 74 22.66 -6.78 25.83
N ILE A 75 22.15 -5.61 25.43
CA ILE A 75 22.87 -4.60 24.66
C ILE A 75 22.65 -3.22 25.28
N GLU A 76 23.61 -2.33 25.06
CA GLU A 76 23.50 -0.91 25.42
C GLU A 76 23.40 -0.08 24.14
N ASN A 77 22.43 0.84 24.07
CA ASN A 77 22.28 1.73 22.92
C ASN A 77 23.43 2.76 22.93
N PRO A 78 24.30 2.80 21.91
CA PRO A 78 25.45 3.70 21.90
C PRO A 78 25.08 5.19 21.74
N PHE A 79 23.84 5.48 21.36
CA PHE A 79 23.30 6.85 21.25
C PHE A 79 22.30 7.19 22.38
N GLY A 80 22.03 6.25 23.29
CA GLY A 80 21.02 6.44 24.34
C GLY A 80 19.62 6.74 23.80
N ASP A 81 18.89 7.62 24.48
CA ASP A 81 17.49 7.95 24.17
C ASP A 81 17.33 8.92 23.00
N ASP A 82 18.39 9.65 22.66
CA ASP A 82 18.35 10.61 21.56
C ASP A 82 18.14 9.89 20.22
N TYR A 83 18.50 8.61 20.15
CA TYR A 83 18.31 7.79 18.96
C TYR A 83 18.03 6.30 19.29
N PRO A 84 16.77 5.93 19.55
CA PRO A 84 16.35 4.55 19.84
C PRO A 84 16.73 3.52 18.78
N ILE A 85 16.74 3.93 17.51
CA ILE A 85 17.16 3.12 16.36
C ILE A 85 18.65 2.71 16.49
N GLY A 86 19.42 3.42 17.31
CA GLY A 86 20.79 3.10 17.68
C GLY A 86 21.02 1.69 18.26
N ASN A 87 19.97 1.03 18.78
CA ASN A 87 20.05 -0.36 19.23
C ASN A 87 20.55 -1.33 18.14
N LYS A 88 20.34 -1.00 16.86
CA LYS A 88 20.79 -1.82 15.72
C LYS A 88 22.30 -2.02 15.68
N PHE A 89 23.07 -0.99 15.98
CA PHE A 89 24.54 -1.05 15.99
C PHE A 89 25.04 -2.07 17.02
N ALA A 90 24.52 -1.97 18.26
CA ALA A 90 24.88 -2.88 19.34
C ALA A 90 24.35 -4.31 19.12
N ALA A 91 23.13 -4.45 18.57
CA ALA A 91 22.57 -5.75 18.24
C ALA A 91 23.41 -6.48 17.18
N LEU A 92 23.81 -5.79 16.10
CA LEU A 92 24.61 -6.40 15.04
C LEU A 92 25.98 -6.87 15.54
N ALA A 93 26.57 -6.16 16.50
CA ALA A 93 27.84 -6.53 17.13
C ALA A 93 27.81 -7.85 17.93
N LEU A 94 26.63 -8.39 18.25
CA LEU A 94 26.49 -9.72 18.88
C LEU A 94 26.77 -10.89 17.93
N GLY A 95 26.94 -10.61 16.64
CA GLY A 95 27.47 -11.56 15.67
C GLY A 95 28.90 -12.03 16.03
N LYS A 96 29.37 -13.07 15.35
CA LYS A 96 30.73 -13.57 15.56
C LYS A 96 31.70 -13.01 14.52
N ALA A 97 32.94 -12.78 14.94
CA ALA A 97 34.01 -12.39 14.04
C ALA A 97 34.29 -13.48 13.00
N GLY A 98 34.52 -13.08 11.75
CA GLY A 98 34.79 -14.00 10.64
C GLY A 98 33.61 -14.89 10.22
N GLU A 99 32.39 -14.60 10.69
CA GLU A 99 31.15 -15.29 10.33
C GLU A 99 30.13 -14.30 9.76
N HIS A 100 29.06 -14.81 9.14
CA HIS A 100 27.97 -13.96 8.68
C HIS A 100 26.90 -13.74 9.75
N THR A 101 26.39 -12.52 9.78
CA THR A 101 25.27 -12.12 10.64
C THR A 101 24.18 -11.46 9.81
N LEU A 102 22.95 -11.86 10.05
CA LEU A 102 21.74 -11.22 9.57
C LEU A 102 21.12 -10.41 10.72
N PHE A 103 21.10 -9.09 10.60
CA PHE A 103 20.22 -8.25 11.42
C PHE A 103 18.85 -8.11 10.74
N LEU A 104 17.79 -8.22 11.55
CA LEU A 104 16.40 -7.98 11.14
C LEU A 104 15.72 -6.98 12.07
N ASP A 105 14.94 -6.05 11.50
CA ASP A 105 14.00 -5.25 12.27
C ASP A 105 12.93 -6.13 12.91
N SER A 106 12.56 -5.81 14.15
CA SER A 106 11.70 -6.67 14.98
C SER A 106 10.24 -6.72 14.51
N ASP A 107 9.82 -5.77 13.68
CA ASP A 107 8.51 -5.69 13.02
C ASP A 107 8.53 -6.30 11.61
N MET A 108 9.41 -7.27 11.39
CA MET A 108 9.40 -8.16 10.24
C MET A 108 8.75 -9.50 10.58
N TYR A 109 8.31 -10.22 9.55
CA TYR A 109 7.73 -11.56 9.69
C TYR A 109 8.27 -12.51 8.62
N CYS A 110 8.73 -13.69 9.03
CA CYS A 110 9.35 -14.67 8.14
C CYS A 110 8.31 -15.62 7.55
N LEU A 111 8.05 -15.46 6.25
CA LEU A 111 7.04 -16.21 5.51
C LEU A 111 7.60 -17.53 4.97
N ARG A 112 8.85 -17.49 4.51
CA ARG A 112 9.54 -18.59 3.83
C ARG A 112 10.96 -18.74 4.36
N PRO A 113 11.60 -19.92 4.21
CA PRO A 113 12.99 -20.11 4.58
C PRO A 113 13.92 -19.16 3.82
N LEU A 114 14.93 -18.63 4.51
CA LEU A 114 16.02 -17.86 3.89
C LEU A 114 17.02 -18.82 3.25
N ASP A 115 17.35 -18.59 1.97
CA ASP A 115 18.44 -19.29 1.31
C ASP A 115 19.78 -18.59 1.59
N PHE A 116 20.46 -19.03 2.65
CA PHE A 116 21.76 -18.49 3.02
C PHE A 116 22.87 -18.85 2.03
N SER A 117 22.72 -19.91 1.23
CA SER A 117 23.78 -20.35 0.31
C SER A 117 24.11 -19.32 -0.77
N VAL A 118 23.09 -18.55 -1.17
CA VAL A 118 23.24 -17.43 -2.09
C VAL A 118 23.87 -16.23 -1.39
N LEU A 119 23.45 -15.93 -0.16
CA LEU A 119 23.89 -14.75 0.61
C LEU A 119 25.36 -14.87 1.04
N THR A 120 25.83 -16.07 1.39
CA THR A 120 27.22 -16.31 1.82
C THR A 120 28.28 -16.08 0.73
N ASN A 121 27.87 -15.86 -0.53
CA ASN A 121 28.80 -15.53 -1.62
C ASN A 121 29.27 -14.07 -1.61
N PHE A 122 28.67 -13.23 -0.76
CA PHE A 122 28.91 -11.79 -0.69
C PHE A 122 29.23 -11.38 0.74
N GLU A 123 30.13 -10.41 0.93
CA GLU A 123 30.43 -9.88 2.25
C GLU A 123 29.26 -9.08 2.83
N ALA A 124 28.38 -8.53 1.97
CA ALA A 124 27.14 -7.90 2.39
C ALA A 124 25.97 -8.13 1.43
N ALA A 125 24.75 -8.08 1.94
CA ALA A 125 23.54 -8.08 1.11
C ALA A 125 22.43 -7.24 1.75
N LEU A 126 21.87 -6.29 1.00
CA LEU A 126 20.89 -5.32 1.50
C LEU A 126 19.84 -5.00 0.44
N LYS A 127 18.63 -4.64 0.89
CA LYS A 127 17.56 -4.13 0.02
C LYS A 127 17.66 -2.60 -0.09
N PRO A 128 17.56 -2.01 -1.30
CA PRO A 128 17.33 -0.56 -1.47
C PRO A 128 16.19 -0.04 -0.59
N ALA A 129 16.25 1.24 -0.21
CA ALA A 129 15.15 1.88 0.49
C ALA A 129 13.85 1.85 -0.34
N ASP A 130 12.70 1.82 0.34
CA ASP A 130 11.39 1.82 -0.31
C ASP A 130 11.12 3.13 -1.03
N MET A 131 11.47 4.25 -0.39
CA MET A 131 11.24 5.60 -0.91
C MET A 131 12.48 6.48 -0.72
N ALA A 132 12.57 7.53 -1.52
CA ALA A 132 13.58 8.57 -1.40
C ALA A 132 13.30 9.51 -0.21
N LEU A 133 13.53 9.03 1.02
CA LEU A 133 13.23 9.76 2.26
C LEU A 133 14.30 10.77 2.69
N VAL A 134 15.41 10.83 1.93
CA VAL A 134 16.55 11.74 2.13
C VAL A 134 16.86 12.45 0.81
N PRO A 135 17.58 13.59 0.84
CA PRO A 135 17.93 14.31 -0.38
C PRO A 135 18.62 13.41 -1.41
N VAL A 136 18.15 13.48 -2.67
CA VAL A 136 18.65 12.65 -3.78
C VAL A 136 19.80 13.31 -4.54
N ASN A 137 20.05 14.59 -4.29
CA ASN A 137 21.03 15.39 -5.04
C ASN A 137 22.46 14.93 -4.76
N ARG A 138 23.32 15.06 -5.78
CA ARG A 138 24.70 14.58 -5.73
C ARG A 138 25.54 15.28 -4.66
N GLU A 139 25.33 16.58 -4.45
CA GLU A 139 26.10 17.40 -3.51
C GLU A 139 25.92 16.93 -2.06
N TYR A 140 24.68 16.63 -1.66
CA TYR A 140 24.37 16.08 -0.34
C TYR A 140 25.13 14.77 -0.10
N TRP A 141 25.09 13.85 -1.07
CA TRP A 141 25.78 12.58 -0.96
C TRP A 141 27.30 12.69 -1.03
N GLN A 142 27.84 13.62 -1.82
CA GLN A 142 29.28 13.93 -1.80
C GLN A 142 29.73 14.39 -0.41
N ARG A 143 28.89 15.19 0.28
CA ARG A 143 29.17 15.61 1.65
C ARG A 143 29.13 14.46 2.64
N LEU A 144 28.21 13.50 2.48
CA LEU A 144 28.23 12.29 3.32
C LEU A 144 29.54 11.52 3.14
N TYR A 145 29.96 11.29 1.89
CA TYR A 145 31.18 10.53 1.59
C TYR A 145 32.47 11.25 1.99
N SER A 146 32.48 12.59 2.08
CA SER A 146 33.66 13.33 2.58
C SER A 146 33.98 13.02 4.05
N VAL A 147 33.00 12.57 4.85
CA VAL A 147 33.20 12.16 6.26
C VAL A 147 34.08 10.92 6.40
N ILE A 148 34.16 10.11 5.34
CA ILE A 148 35.05 8.95 5.25
C ILE A 148 36.23 9.19 4.29
N GLU A 149 36.48 10.44 3.90
CA GLU A 149 37.56 10.82 2.98
C GLU A 149 37.52 10.03 1.66
N SER A 150 36.30 9.76 1.16
CA SER A 150 36.08 9.02 -0.09
C SER A 150 35.30 9.87 -1.07
N ASP A 151 35.52 9.63 -2.36
CA ASP A 151 34.65 10.14 -3.41
C ASP A 151 33.30 9.41 -3.41
N LEU A 152 32.25 10.10 -3.89
CA LEU A 152 30.94 9.49 -4.14
C LEU A 152 31.05 8.47 -5.29
N PRO A 153 30.65 7.21 -5.08
CA PRO A 153 30.67 6.21 -6.14
C PRO A 153 29.74 6.56 -7.32
N GLU A 154 30.09 6.15 -8.53
CA GLU A 154 29.26 6.38 -9.72
C GLU A 154 28.04 5.45 -9.81
N TRP A 155 28.07 4.29 -9.14
CA TRP A 155 26.96 3.35 -9.17
C TRP A 155 25.76 3.90 -8.40
N GLN A 156 24.58 3.72 -8.98
CA GLN A 156 23.30 4.14 -8.42
C GLN A 156 22.39 2.92 -8.22
N ILE A 157 21.38 3.09 -7.40
CA ILE A 157 20.31 2.14 -7.18
C ILE A 157 18.95 2.81 -7.42
N VAL A 158 17.93 1.99 -7.58
CA VAL A 158 16.55 2.43 -7.74
C VAL A 158 15.78 2.06 -6.47
N THR A 159 15.05 3.01 -5.87
CA THR A 159 14.18 2.74 -4.71
C THR A 159 13.07 1.76 -5.08
N SER A 160 12.68 0.91 -4.14
CA SER A 160 11.85 -0.25 -4.50
C SER A 160 10.35 0.06 -4.67
N CYS A 161 9.87 1.16 -4.08
CA CYS A 161 8.48 1.62 -4.24
C CYS A 161 8.37 2.92 -5.07
N SER A 162 9.22 3.92 -4.82
CA SER A 162 9.11 5.21 -5.53
C SER A 162 9.82 5.26 -6.89
N SER A 163 10.66 4.26 -7.20
CA SER A 163 11.42 4.16 -8.46
C SER A 163 12.38 5.33 -8.73
N ASP A 164 12.82 6.03 -7.69
CA ASP A 164 13.80 7.10 -7.79
C ASP A 164 15.20 6.51 -7.97
N THR A 165 15.99 7.10 -8.88
CA THR A 165 17.41 6.75 -9.01
C THR A 165 18.23 7.60 -8.04
N MET A 166 19.03 6.95 -7.20
CA MET A 166 19.82 7.62 -6.17
C MET A 166 21.12 6.87 -5.87
N PRO A 167 22.11 7.52 -5.21
CA PRO A 167 23.25 6.81 -4.63
C PRO A 167 22.77 5.69 -3.69
N ALA A 168 23.68 4.77 -3.35
CA ALA A 168 23.44 3.51 -2.64
C ALA A 168 22.67 3.57 -1.30
N TYR A 169 21.43 4.03 -1.29
CA TYR A 169 20.59 4.22 -0.13
C TYR A 169 19.79 2.96 0.21
N PHE A 170 20.17 2.30 1.29
CA PHE A 170 19.62 1.01 1.68
C PHE A 170 18.65 1.13 2.86
N ASN A 171 17.63 0.28 2.86
CA ASN A 171 16.81 0.05 4.04
C ASN A 171 17.66 -0.68 5.11
N ALA A 172 17.63 -0.21 6.36
CA ALA A 172 18.41 -0.76 7.48
C ALA A 172 17.64 -1.78 8.34
N GLY A 173 16.58 -2.40 7.79
CA GLY A 173 15.79 -3.44 8.45
C GLY A 173 16.16 -4.86 8.04
N PHE A 174 16.92 -5.04 6.95
CA PHE A 174 17.57 -6.30 6.60
C PHE A 174 19.04 -6.00 6.31
N ILE A 175 19.95 -6.44 7.18
CA ILE A 175 21.39 -6.21 7.03
C ILE A 175 22.10 -7.54 7.14
N TRP A 176 22.53 -8.08 6.00
CA TRP A 176 23.43 -9.23 5.96
C TRP A 176 24.86 -8.75 5.81
N VAL A 177 25.74 -9.12 6.75
CA VAL A 177 27.17 -8.77 6.70
C VAL A 177 28.06 -9.89 7.21
N HIS A 178 29.26 -10.00 6.64
CA HIS A 178 30.36 -10.79 7.16
C HIS A 178 31.13 -10.00 8.24
N ASP A 179 31.67 -10.68 9.25
CA ASP A 179 32.49 -10.09 10.32
C ASP A 179 31.77 -8.93 11.03
N ALA A 180 30.57 -9.24 11.55
CA ALA A 180 29.62 -8.27 12.07
C ALA A 180 30.18 -7.35 13.18
N PRO A 181 31.04 -7.79 14.12
CA PRO A 181 31.66 -6.88 15.09
C PRO A 181 32.48 -5.77 14.42
N ARG A 182 33.30 -6.11 13.42
CA ARG A 182 34.10 -5.14 12.66
C ARG A 182 33.21 -4.20 11.85
N PHE A 183 32.16 -4.73 11.24
CA PHE A 183 31.20 -3.91 10.49
C PHE A 183 30.47 -2.93 11.42
N ALA A 184 29.96 -3.40 12.56
CA ALA A 184 29.20 -2.61 13.51
C ALA A 184 30.04 -1.47 14.10
N GLU A 185 31.32 -1.72 14.45
CA GLU A 185 32.25 -0.68 14.92
C GLU A 185 32.44 0.41 13.85
N CYS A 186 32.76 0.01 12.62
CA CYS A 186 32.92 0.95 11.50
C CYS A 186 31.64 1.75 11.22
N TRP A 187 30.49 1.07 11.25
CA TRP A 187 29.18 1.67 11.00
C TRP A 187 28.83 2.70 12.08
N PHE A 188 29.04 2.36 13.34
CA PHE A 188 28.85 3.26 14.48
C PHE A 188 29.75 4.49 14.40
N ASP A 189 31.04 4.30 14.15
CA ASP A 189 32.01 5.40 14.01
C ASP A 189 31.58 6.42 12.95
N ILE A 190 31.08 5.93 11.81
CA ILE A 190 30.57 6.78 10.73
C ILE A 190 29.30 7.50 11.17
N ALA A 191 28.33 6.76 11.75
CA ALA A 191 27.09 7.34 12.24
C ALA A 191 27.36 8.48 13.26
N GLU A 192 28.29 8.29 14.18
CA GLU A 192 28.65 9.32 15.16
C GLU A 192 29.29 10.55 14.52
N ARG A 193 30.12 10.38 13.48
CA ARG A 193 30.66 11.52 12.71
C ARG A 193 29.56 12.28 11.98
N LEU A 194 28.66 11.58 11.28
CA LEU A 194 27.52 12.20 10.60
C LEU A 194 26.59 12.92 11.59
N ARG A 195 26.37 12.34 12.77
CA ARG A 195 25.57 12.95 13.85
C ARG A 195 26.16 14.28 14.30
N ARG A 196 27.49 14.37 14.44
CA ARG A 196 28.19 15.57 14.89
C ARG A 196 28.35 16.65 13.82
N ASP A 197 28.30 16.30 12.54
CA ASP A 197 28.42 17.28 11.44
C ASP A 197 27.14 18.13 11.34
N PRO A 198 27.19 19.44 11.67
CA PRO A 198 26.02 20.31 11.61
C PRO A 198 25.55 20.60 10.19
N GLU A 199 26.38 20.41 9.16
CA GLU A 199 26.02 20.67 7.76
C GLU A 199 25.15 19.54 7.16
N ILE A 200 24.95 18.44 7.91
CA ILE A 200 24.08 17.34 7.52
C ILE A 200 22.74 17.47 8.28
N GLU A 201 21.79 18.16 7.67
CA GLU A 201 20.50 18.50 8.30
C GLU A 201 19.48 17.33 8.24
N CYS A 202 19.40 16.61 7.12
CA CYS A 202 18.38 15.58 6.87
C CYS A 202 18.74 14.16 7.38
N LYS A 203 19.37 14.06 8.56
CA LYS A 203 19.87 12.78 9.10
C LYS A 203 18.95 12.06 10.08
N TRP A 204 17.87 12.69 10.52
CA TRP A 204 16.92 12.10 11.46
C TRP A 204 15.60 11.75 10.75
N PRO A 205 15.03 10.55 11.00
CA PRO A 205 15.53 9.42 11.79
C PRO A 205 16.54 8.51 11.04
N TRP A 206 17.00 8.90 9.85
CA TRP A 206 17.69 8.03 8.88
C TRP A 206 19.21 7.83 9.10
N LEU A 207 19.74 8.12 10.29
CA LEU A 207 21.18 8.10 10.55
C LEU A 207 21.81 6.71 10.29
N ASP A 208 21.10 5.66 10.69
CA ASP A 208 21.46 4.27 10.42
C ASP A 208 21.53 3.99 8.91
N GLN A 209 20.52 4.40 8.14
CA GLN A 209 20.45 4.21 6.68
C GLN A 209 21.48 5.05 5.91
N LEU A 210 21.76 6.28 6.35
CA LEU A 210 22.75 7.17 5.73
C LEU A 210 24.19 6.70 5.96
N SER A 211 24.51 6.19 7.15
CA SER A 211 25.86 5.70 7.49
C SER A 211 26.17 4.33 6.90
N LEU A 212 25.15 3.53 6.59
CA LEU A 212 25.28 2.16 6.10
C LEU A 212 26.08 2.02 4.80
N PRO A 213 25.78 2.76 3.70
CA PRO A 213 26.57 2.67 2.47
C PRO A 213 28.02 3.15 2.64
N LEU A 214 28.26 4.12 3.52
CA LEU A 214 29.61 4.60 3.82
C LEU A 214 30.42 3.50 4.52
N ALA A 215 29.81 2.76 5.44
CA ALA A 215 30.47 1.63 6.12
C ALA A 215 30.82 0.51 5.14
N LEU A 216 29.91 0.17 4.22
CA LEU A 216 30.14 -0.81 3.15
C LEU A 216 31.30 -0.39 2.24
N GLY A 217 31.31 0.89 1.83
CA GLY A 217 32.38 1.47 1.00
C GLY A 217 33.73 1.49 1.71
N LYS A 218 33.78 1.98 2.96
CA LYS A 218 35.01 2.06 3.76
C LYS A 218 35.64 0.70 4.00
N LEU A 219 34.83 -0.35 4.20
CA LEU A 219 35.30 -1.73 4.37
C LEU A 219 35.50 -2.49 3.06
N ARG A 220 35.16 -1.88 1.92
CA ARG A 220 35.27 -2.46 0.56
C ARG A 220 34.51 -3.80 0.42
N TYR A 221 33.34 -3.91 1.04
CA TYR A 221 32.53 -5.12 0.98
C TYR A 221 31.87 -5.28 -0.39
N ARG A 222 31.97 -6.46 -1.01
CA ARG A 222 31.16 -6.75 -2.20
C ARG A 222 29.72 -6.94 -1.76
N THR A 223 28.89 -5.98 -2.16
CA THR A 223 27.52 -5.87 -1.69
C THR A 223 26.55 -6.38 -2.75
N ARG A 224 25.70 -7.34 -2.38
CA ARG A 224 24.57 -7.78 -3.20
C ARG A 224 23.37 -6.90 -2.94
N VAL A 225 22.85 -6.27 -3.99
CA VAL A 225 21.55 -5.59 -3.95
C VAL A 225 20.45 -6.64 -4.01
N LEU A 226 19.57 -6.64 -3.00
CA LEU A 226 18.45 -7.56 -2.86
C LEU A 226 17.15 -6.97 -3.41
N THR A 227 16.26 -7.84 -3.87
CA THR A 227 14.89 -7.48 -4.26
C THR A 227 13.98 -7.32 -3.04
N GLU A 228 12.80 -6.74 -3.22
CA GLU A 228 11.80 -6.56 -2.15
C GLU A 228 11.42 -7.84 -1.42
N ARG A 229 11.59 -9.03 -1.99
CA ARG A 229 11.25 -10.29 -1.31
C ARG A 229 11.94 -10.49 0.05
N TYR A 230 13.10 -9.88 0.30
CA TYR A 230 13.84 -10.00 1.56
C TYR A 230 13.43 -8.95 2.60
N ASN A 231 12.69 -7.93 2.19
CA ASN A 231 12.12 -6.90 3.05
C ASN A 231 10.92 -6.27 2.31
N PHE A 232 9.81 -7.02 2.26
CA PHE A 232 8.63 -6.63 1.49
C PHE A 232 7.84 -5.58 2.26
N PRO A 233 7.59 -4.38 1.69
CA PRO A 233 7.03 -3.25 2.41
C PRO A 233 5.51 -3.41 2.57
N LEU A 234 5.08 -4.25 3.50
CA LEU A 234 3.67 -4.54 3.70
C LEU A 234 2.91 -3.27 4.08
N HIS A 235 3.49 -2.32 4.81
CA HIS A 235 2.83 -1.05 5.08
C HIS A 235 2.46 -0.25 3.80
N LEU A 236 3.11 -0.48 2.65
CA LEU A 236 2.85 0.23 1.38
C LEU A 236 2.08 -0.61 0.36
N LYS A 237 2.27 -1.93 0.35
CA LYS A 237 1.74 -2.84 -0.67
C LYS A 237 0.97 -4.00 -0.02
N PRO A 238 -0.15 -4.47 -0.60
CA PRO A 238 -0.81 -5.69 -0.14
C PRO A 238 0.06 -6.92 -0.43
N MET A 239 -0.16 -8.05 0.25
CA MET A 239 0.62 -9.28 0.00
C MET A 239 0.52 -9.79 -1.45
N SER A 240 -0.59 -9.51 -2.15
CA SER A 240 -0.78 -9.87 -3.55
C SER A 240 0.13 -9.12 -4.54
N ALA A 241 0.76 -8.01 -4.11
CA ALA A 241 1.60 -7.20 -4.98
C ALA A 241 2.98 -7.81 -5.26
N GLY A 242 3.42 -8.76 -4.44
CA GLY A 242 4.69 -9.44 -4.63
C GLY A 242 4.53 -10.94 -4.87
N ALA A 243 5.53 -11.52 -5.49
CA ALA A 243 5.70 -12.96 -5.58
C ALA A 243 6.85 -13.40 -4.66
N ASP A 244 6.71 -14.58 -4.06
CA ASP A 244 7.78 -15.24 -3.33
C ASP A 244 8.51 -14.44 -2.23
N GLN A 245 7.75 -13.56 -1.54
CA GLN A 245 8.22 -12.85 -0.35
C GLN A 245 8.75 -13.83 0.70
N VAL A 246 9.97 -13.59 1.15
CA VAL A 246 10.63 -14.35 2.21
C VAL A 246 10.36 -13.71 3.55
N LEU A 247 10.45 -12.38 3.61
CA LEU A 247 10.17 -11.57 4.78
C LEU A 247 9.27 -10.40 4.36
N CYS A 248 8.29 -10.06 5.20
CA CYS A 248 7.52 -8.83 5.07
C CYS A 248 7.76 -7.93 6.28
N HIS A 249 7.86 -6.62 6.03
CA HIS A 249 8.03 -5.57 7.01
C HIS A 249 6.70 -4.84 7.18
N TYR A 250 6.04 -5.10 8.30
CA TYR A 250 4.65 -4.68 8.51
C TYR A 250 4.51 -3.35 9.24
N HIS A 251 5.55 -2.88 9.95
CA HIS A 251 5.58 -1.64 10.75
C HIS A 251 4.58 -1.57 11.90
N ASP A 252 3.31 -1.84 11.63
CA ASP A 252 2.20 -1.80 12.58
C ASP A 252 1.34 -3.07 12.43
N PHE A 253 0.82 -3.58 13.55
CA PHE A 253 0.08 -4.83 13.55
C PHE A 253 -1.20 -4.78 12.70
N PHE A 254 -1.85 -3.63 12.55
CA PHE A 254 -3.02 -3.51 11.67
C PHE A 254 -2.67 -3.70 10.19
N SER A 255 -1.44 -3.35 9.77
CA SER A 255 -0.95 -3.65 8.41
C SER A 255 -0.73 -5.15 8.22
N PHE A 256 -0.34 -5.87 9.27
CA PHE A 256 -0.28 -7.34 9.26
C PHE A 256 -1.70 -7.94 9.24
N ALA A 257 -2.58 -7.45 10.12
CA ALA A 257 -3.89 -8.03 10.38
C ALA A 257 -4.91 -7.82 9.25
N ARG A 258 -4.61 -7.01 8.24
CA ARG A 258 -5.46 -6.91 7.05
C ARG A 258 -5.25 -8.05 6.05
N GLU A 259 -4.20 -8.86 6.22
CA GLU A 259 -3.81 -9.90 5.26
C GLU A 259 -4.26 -11.28 5.76
N PRO A 260 -5.29 -11.90 5.14
CA PRO A 260 -5.85 -13.17 5.65
C PRO A 260 -4.83 -14.31 5.72
N ARG A 261 -3.92 -14.39 4.73
CA ARG A 261 -2.85 -15.40 4.70
C ARG A 261 -1.88 -15.27 5.88
N LEU A 262 -1.59 -14.04 6.30
CA LEU A 262 -0.71 -13.78 7.44
C LEU A 262 -1.39 -14.13 8.76
N LEU A 263 -2.67 -13.78 8.89
CA LEU A 263 -3.47 -14.15 10.05
C LEU A 263 -3.60 -15.68 10.21
N GLN A 264 -3.80 -16.40 9.11
CA GLN A 264 -3.86 -17.85 9.11
C GLN A 264 -2.53 -18.48 9.54
N ASP A 265 -1.40 -17.98 9.02
CA ASP A 265 -0.08 -18.47 9.42
C ASP A 265 0.21 -18.16 10.90
N LEU A 266 -0.11 -16.95 11.37
CA LEU A 266 0.04 -16.58 12.77
C LEU A 266 -0.80 -17.46 13.70
N ARG A 267 -2.04 -17.80 13.31
CA ARG A 267 -2.90 -18.74 14.04
C ARG A 267 -2.22 -20.09 14.22
N GLU A 268 -1.63 -20.63 13.15
CA GLU A 268 -0.94 -21.91 13.19
C GLU A 268 0.31 -21.85 14.09
N LEU A 269 1.07 -20.74 14.04
CA LEU A 269 2.19 -20.53 14.96
C LEU A 269 1.74 -20.43 16.43
N MET A 270 0.64 -19.71 16.72
CA MET A 270 0.08 -19.61 18.08
C MET A 270 -0.39 -20.96 18.61
N ARG A 271 -0.89 -21.85 17.75
CA ARG A 271 -1.29 -23.22 18.12
C ARG A 271 -0.07 -24.08 18.48
N ARG A 272 1.03 -23.91 17.73
CA ARG A 272 2.28 -24.64 17.94
C ARG A 272 3.09 -24.11 19.13
N TRP A 273 3.01 -22.80 19.37
CA TRP A 273 3.73 -22.09 20.40
C TRP A 273 2.75 -21.27 21.26
N PRO A 274 2.08 -21.89 22.25
CA PRO A 274 1.04 -21.21 23.04
C PRO A 274 1.49 -19.92 23.73
N ASP A 275 2.76 -19.86 24.17
CA ASP A 275 3.37 -18.67 24.75
C ASP A 275 3.29 -17.46 23.81
N LEU A 276 3.38 -17.65 22.47
CA LEU A 276 3.19 -16.57 21.50
C LEU A 276 1.81 -15.94 21.64
N GLY A 277 0.76 -16.76 21.77
CA GLY A 277 -0.59 -16.27 21.97
C GLY A 277 -0.74 -15.50 23.28
N GLU A 278 -0.04 -15.89 24.35
CA GLU A 278 -0.03 -15.13 25.60
C GLU A 278 0.64 -13.76 25.45
N VAL A 279 1.77 -13.69 24.73
CA VAL A 279 2.46 -12.42 24.45
C VAL A 279 1.54 -11.48 23.65
N LEU A 280 0.91 -11.96 22.58
CA LEU A 280 0.05 -11.15 21.72
C LEU A 280 -1.18 -10.58 22.47
N ARG A 281 -1.72 -11.30 23.46
CA ARG A 281 -2.90 -10.85 24.22
C ARG A 281 -2.60 -9.75 25.24
N LYS A 282 -1.34 -9.48 25.56
CA LYS A 282 -0.97 -8.46 26.55
C LYS A 282 -1.31 -7.04 26.09
N GLU A 283 -1.31 -6.80 24.79
CA GLU A 283 -1.55 -5.47 24.24
C GLU A 283 -3.02 -5.27 23.91
N SER A 284 -3.67 -4.41 24.69
CA SER A 284 -5.10 -4.14 24.58
C SER A 284 -5.50 -3.59 23.21
N ARG A 285 -4.58 -2.88 22.52
CA ARG A 285 -4.84 -2.28 21.19
C ARG A 285 -5.22 -3.30 20.12
N PHE A 286 -4.70 -4.52 20.22
CA PHE A 286 -4.93 -5.57 19.22
C PHE A 286 -5.60 -6.81 19.81
N ALA A 287 -6.10 -6.74 21.05
CA ALA A 287 -6.64 -7.88 21.75
C ALA A 287 -7.86 -8.50 21.02
N GLN A 288 -8.67 -7.67 20.37
CA GLN A 288 -9.82 -8.13 19.58
C GLN A 288 -9.38 -8.91 18.34
N GLU A 289 -8.41 -8.39 17.58
CA GLU A 289 -7.81 -9.07 16.43
C GLU A 289 -7.19 -10.40 16.86
N VAL A 290 -6.38 -10.39 17.92
CA VAL A 290 -5.72 -11.59 18.44
C VAL A 290 -6.72 -12.63 18.91
N ALA A 291 -7.83 -12.20 19.54
CA ALA A 291 -8.91 -13.10 19.93
C ALA A 291 -9.62 -13.72 18.70
N ALA A 292 -9.88 -12.92 17.65
CA ALA A 292 -10.48 -13.39 16.40
C ALA A 292 -9.55 -14.33 15.61
N ILE A 293 -8.23 -14.19 15.76
CA ILE A 293 -7.26 -15.17 15.25
C ILE A 293 -7.40 -16.49 16.01
N GLY A 294 -7.61 -16.46 17.34
CA GLY A 294 -7.71 -17.68 18.15
C GLY A 294 -8.96 -18.53 17.91
N THR A 295 -10.02 -17.98 17.34
CA THR A 295 -11.24 -18.72 17.03
C THR A 295 -11.11 -19.45 15.68
N ASP A 296 -11.41 -20.75 15.67
CA ASP A 296 -11.46 -21.56 14.46
C ASP A 296 -12.72 -21.19 13.67
N THR A 297 -12.65 -20.12 12.90
CA THR A 297 -13.77 -19.69 12.06
C THR A 297 -13.84 -20.44 10.75
N GLY A 298 -12.94 -21.42 10.51
CA GLY A 298 -12.88 -22.12 9.23
C GLY A 298 -12.85 -21.17 8.04
N ALA A 299 -12.27 -19.96 8.23
CA ALA A 299 -12.31 -18.86 7.27
C ALA A 299 -11.63 -19.30 5.97
N THR A 300 -12.44 -19.88 5.12
CA THR A 300 -12.19 -20.24 3.73
C THR A 300 -11.53 -19.07 3.01
N GLU A 301 -10.72 -19.37 2.01
CA GLU A 301 -10.21 -18.39 1.03
C GLU A 301 -11.32 -17.60 0.30
N ALA A 302 -12.59 -17.91 0.55
CA ALA A 302 -13.75 -17.22 0.00
C ALA A 302 -13.77 -15.75 0.48
N ARG A 303 -13.24 -14.88 -0.38
CA ARG A 303 -13.32 -13.42 -0.26
C ARG A 303 -14.41 -12.92 -1.21
N GLY A 304 -15.17 -11.95 -0.73
CA GLY A 304 -16.17 -11.29 -1.54
C GLY A 304 -15.56 -10.43 -2.65
N ARG A 305 -16.42 -9.91 -3.52
CA ARG A 305 -16.00 -9.16 -4.70
C ARG A 305 -15.65 -7.72 -4.34
N ASP A 306 -14.58 -7.18 -4.94
CA ASP A 306 -14.27 -5.75 -4.88
C ASP A 306 -14.85 -5.04 -6.13
N LEU A 307 -15.46 -3.87 -5.96
CA LEU A 307 -16.05 -3.07 -7.04
C LEU A 307 -15.39 -1.70 -7.16
N ILE A 308 -14.85 -1.38 -8.35
CA ILE A 308 -14.39 -0.02 -8.67
C ILE A 308 -15.49 0.67 -9.49
N ILE A 309 -16.18 1.63 -8.87
CA ILE A 309 -17.32 2.32 -9.49
C ILE A 309 -16.88 3.70 -9.97
N THR A 310 -17.02 3.94 -11.26
CA THR A 310 -16.59 5.16 -11.91
C THR A 310 -17.62 5.61 -12.97
N GLY A 311 -17.31 6.68 -13.69
CA GLY A 311 -18.18 7.20 -14.74
C GLY A 311 -18.05 8.70 -14.90
N LEU A 312 -18.86 9.26 -15.80
CA LEU A 312 -18.84 10.69 -16.05
C LEU A 312 -19.50 11.44 -14.87
N PRO A 313 -19.06 12.67 -14.55
CA PRO A 313 -19.80 13.51 -13.62
C PRO A 313 -21.28 13.63 -14.03
N ARG A 314 -22.19 13.53 -13.06
CA ARG A 314 -23.65 13.61 -13.27
C ARG A 314 -24.26 12.50 -14.17
N SER A 315 -23.57 11.36 -14.28
CA SER A 315 -24.08 10.15 -14.97
C SER A 315 -24.93 9.22 -14.08
N GLY A 316 -25.26 9.62 -12.85
CA GLY A 316 -26.04 8.79 -11.93
C GLY A 316 -25.23 7.78 -11.11
N THR A 317 -23.90 7.86 -11.08
CA THR A 317 -23.05 6.97 -10.24
C THR A 317 -23.47 6.95 -8.77
N SER A 318 -23.86 8.08 -8.19
CA SER A 318 -24.33 8.11 -6.79
C SER A 318 -25.67 7.36 -6.61
N TYR A 319 -26.60 7.48 -7.57
CA TYR A 319 -27.85 6.73 -7.57
C TYR A 319 -27.60 5.21 -7.70
N LEU A 320 -26.70 4.80 -8.60
CA LEU A 320 -26.26 3.40 -8.70
C LEU A 320 -25.68 2.92 -7.36
N CYS A 321 -24.76 3.68 -6.76
CA CYS A 321 -24.10 3.29 -5.51
C CYS A 321 -25.11 3.08 -4.38
N ARG A 322 -26.14 3.92 -4.31
CA ARG A 322 -27.24 3.72 -3.38
C ARG A 322 -27.96 2.39 -3.64
N LEU A 323 -28.37 2.13 -4.88
CA LEU A 323 -29.04 0.88 -5.23
C LEU A 323 -28.18 -0.35 -4.90
N LEU A 324 -26.88 -0.30 -5.22
CA LEU A 324 -25.93 -1.37 -4.88
C LEU A 324 -25.85 -1.58 -3.35
N SER A 325 -25.81 -0.50 -2.57
CA SER A 325 -25.75 -0.59 -1.10
C SER A 325 -27.02 -1.15 -0.44
N GLU A 326 -28.12 -1.26 -1.19
CA GLU A 326 -29.39 -1.86 -0.70
C GLU A 326 -29.41 -3.39 -0.86
N HIS A 327 -28.44 -3.97 -1.58
CA HIS A 327 -28.27 -5.43 -1.65
C HIS A 327 -27.66 -5.97 -0.35
N ALA A 328 -28.04 -7.20 0.01
CA ALA A 328 -27.46 -7.89 1.16
C ALA A 328 -25.93 -8.03 1.01
N ASP A 329 -25.21 -7.85 2.13
CA ASP A 329 -23.75 -7.94 2.22
C ASP A 329 -23.01 -7.13 1.15
N THR A 330 -23.55 -5.97 0.80
CA THR A 330 -22.93 -5.05 -0.16
C THR A 330 -22.66 -3.72 0.53
N VAL A 331 -21.38 -3.37 0.66
CA VAL A 331 -20.93 -2.12 1.25
C VAL A 331 -20.34 -1.24 0.17
N ILE A 332 -20.87 -0.03 0.00
CA ILE A 332 -20.33 0.96 -0.94
C ILE A 332 -19.79 2.18 -0.18
N ILE A 333 -18.50 2.47 -0.37
CA ILE A 333 -17.83 3.66 0.17
C ILE A 333 -17.85 4.77 -0.89
N ASN A 334 -18.61 5.82 -0.62
CA ASN A 334 -18.88 6.89 -1.59
C ASN A 334 -17.83 8.00 -1.51
N GLU A 335 -17.07 8.19 -2.59
CA GLU A 335 -16.04 9.24 -2.75
C GLU A 335 -15.06 9.35 -1.57
N PRO A 336 -14.38 8.24 -1.20
CA PRO A 336 -13.39 8.27 -0.14
C PRO A 336 -12.22 9.21 -0.52
N SER A 337 -11.97 10.24 0.30
CA SER A 337 -10.88 11.19 0.06
C SER A 337 -9.49 10.55 0.20
N GLN A 338 -9.40 9.43 0.92
CA GLN A 338 -8.17 8.67 1.13
C GLN A 338 -7.54 8.19 -0.18
N ILE A 339 -8.29 8.10 -1.28
CA ILE A 339 -7.78 7.56 -2.55
C ILE A 339 -6.88 8.55 -3.29
N PHE A 340 -7.05 9.86 -3.07
CA PHE A 340 -6.31 10.87 -3.82
C PHE A 340 -4.80 10.73 -3.66
N PRO A 341 -4.23 10.69 -2.44
CA PRO A 341 -2.79 10.47 -2.27
C PRO A 341 -2.32 9.08 -2.73
N LEU A 342 -3.22 8.10 -2.85
CA LEU A 342 -2.89 6.74 -3.31
C LEU A 342 -2.79 6.61 -4.84
N LEU A 343 -3.34 7.59 -5.56
CA LEU A 343 -3.45 7.62 -7.03
C LEU A 343 -2.63 8.76 -7.68
N ALA A 344 -2.37 9.84 -6.93
CA ALA A 344 -1.64 11.01 -7.42
C ALA A 344 -0.15 10.68 -7.60
N GLY A 345 0.42 10.99 -8.77
CA GLY A 345 1.85 10.79 -9.06
C GLY A 345 2.33 9.33 -9.13
N VAL A 346 1.51 8.34 -8.80
CA VAL A 346 1.91 6.92 -8.74
C VAL A 346 1.53 6.17 -10.01
N ALA A 347 2.52 5.48 -10.61
CA ALA A 347 2.32 4.65 -11.81
C ALA A 347 1.55 3.35 -11.50
N GLU A 348 1.91 2.67 -10.41
CA GLU A 348 1.24 1.45 -9.91
C GLU A 348 0.62 1.72 -8.53
N PRO A 349 -0.69 2.01 -8.45
CA PRO A 349 -1.32 2.50 -7.23
C PRO A 349 -1.62 1.38 -6.24
N TRP A 350 -0.61 0.63 -5.80
CA TRP A 350 -0.72 -0.45 -4.79
C TRP A 350 -1.34 0.00 -3.47
N GLY A 351 -1.32 1.31 -3.19
CA GLY A 351 -2.03 1.91 -2.07
C GLY A 351 -3.55 1.69 -2.12
N LEU A 352 -4.16 1.53 -3.30
CA LEU A 352 -5.60 1.31 -3.45
C LEU A 352 -6.05 -0.10 -3.02
N PRO A 353 -5.50 -1.23 -3.53
CA PRO A 353 -5.84 -2.55 -3.00
C PRO A 353 -5.49 -2.70 -1.51
N ARG A 354 -4.43 -2.00 -1.05
CA ARG A 354 -4.11 -1.87 0.36
C ARG A 354 -5.26 -1.25 1.16
N PHE A 355 -5.78 -0.12 0.70
CA PHE A 355 -6.93 0.57 1.31
C PHE A 355 -8.18 -0.31 1.34
N TYR A 356 -8.44 -1.10 0.29
CA TYR A 356 -9.51 -2.10 0.28
C TYR A 356 -9.35 -3.18 1.35
N ALA A 357 -8.12 -3.70 1.54
CA ALA A 357 -7.85 -4.67 2.58
C ALA A 357 -8.08 -4.08 3.99
N GLU A 358 -7.72 -2.82 4.20
CA GLU A 358 -7.96 -2.09 5.45
C GLU A 358 -9.46 -1.90 5.71
N LEU A 359 -10.23 -1.46 4.71
CA LEU A 359 -11.69 -1.37 4.80
C LEU A 359 -12.31 -2.72 5.15
N ARG A 360 -11.90 -3.81 4.48
CA ARG A 360 -12.43 -5.15 4.76
C ARG A 360 -12.12 -5.59 6.19
N ARG A 361 -10.88 -5.40 6.65
CA ARG A 361 -10.49 -5.70 8.03
C ARG A 361 -11.37 -4.96 9.03
N ASP A 362 -11.56 -3.66 8.83
CA ASP A 362 -12.30 -2.82 9.78
C ASP A 362 -13.79 -3.14 9.77
N LEU A 363 -14.39 -3.34 8.61
CA LEU A 363 -15.80 -3.76 8.48
C LEU A 363 -16.05 -5.12 9.14
N LEU A 364 -15.17 -6.12 8.91
CA LEU A 364 -15.28 -7.44 9.54
C LEU A 364 -15.07 -7.41 11.05
N ALA A 365 -14.27 -6.46 11.55
CA ALA A 365 -14.11 -6.22 12.97
C ALA A 365 -15.26 -5.39 13.59
N GLY A 366 -16.28 -5.03 12.79
CA GLY A 366 -17.39 -4.18 13.21
C GLY A 366 -16.98 -2.74 13.53
N ARG A 367 -15.80 -2.30 13.08
CA ARG A 367 -15.31 -0.94 13.29
C ARG A 367 -15.97 0.05 12.31
N PRO A 368 -16.32 1.27 12.77
CA PRO A 368 -16.81 2.29 11.88
C PRO A 368 -15.76 2.70 10.83
N VAL A 369 -16.19 2.88 9.59
CA VAL A 369 -15.39 3.44 8.48
C VAL A 369 -16.01 4.75 8.02
N LEU A 370 -15.20 5.67 7.49
CA LEU A 370 -15.73 6.95 6.99
C LEU A 370 -16.53 6.73 5.70
N ASN A 371 -17.78 7.20 5.68
CA ASN A 371 -18.64 7.14 4.50
C ASN A 371 -19.66 8.28 4.48
N LYS A 372 -20.25 8.57 3.32
CA LYS A 372 -21.24 9.64 3.12
C LYS A 372 -22.66 9.08 3.24
N HIS A 373 -23.27 9.17 4.42
CA HIS A 373 -24.64 8.72 4.70
C HIS A 373 -25.49 9.84 5.32
N ASN A 374 -26.79 9.80 5.05
CA ASN A 374 -27.80 10.62 5.73
C ASN A 374 -28.95 9.70 6.19
N GLY A 375 -29.22 9.65 7.50
CA GLY A 375 -30.27 8.80 8.05
C GLY A 375 -30.07 7.29 7.81
N GLY A 376 -28.81 6.82 7.74
CA GLY A 376 -28.48 5.42 7.46
C GLY A 376 -28.54 5.01 5.99
N ARG A 377 -28.81 5.96 5.09
CA ARG A 377 -28.86 5.77 3.64
C ARG A 377 -27.70 6.49 2.95
N LEU A 378 -27.09 5.85 1.95
CA LEU A 378 -25.98 6.42 1.19
C LEU A 378 -26.45 7.67 0.43
N VAL A 379 -25.64 8.75 0.49
CA VAL A 379 -25.96 10.01 -0.19
C VAL A 379 -25.91 9.84 -1.70
N ASP A 380 -27.03 10.12 -2.38
CA ASP A 380 -27.15 10.09 -3.84
C ASP A 380 -27.34 11.46 -4.52
N ASP A 381 -27.70 12.52 -3.78
CA ASP A 381 -27.71 13.92 -4.25
C ASP A 381 -26.59 14.76 -3.61
N THR A 382 -25.44 14.83 -4.29
CA THR A 382 -24.25 15.57 -3.81
C THR A 382 -24.38 17.10 -3.93
N ALA A 383 -25.47 17.61 -4.51
CA ALA A 383 -25.63 19.05 -4.73
C ALA A 383 -26.42 19.78 -3.63
N ARG A 384 -27.10 19.08 -2.72
CA ARG A 384 -28.10 19.72 -1.85
C ARG A 384 -28.01 19.44 -0.35
N ASP A 385 -27.32 18.41 0.15
CA ASP A 385 -27.20 18.19 1.61
C ASP A 385 -25.98 17.31 1.99
N GLY A 386 -25.39 17.56 3.16
CA GLY A 386 -24.66 16.54 3.93
C GLY A 386 -23.41 15.90 3.29
N ASP A 387 -22.61 16.65 2.52
CA ASP A 387 -21.37 16.15 1.89
C ASP A 387 -20.19 15.96 2.86
N MET A 388 -20.47 15.56 4.10
CA MET A 388 -19.44 15.24 5.09
C MET A 388 -19.41 13.74 5.33
N ALA A 389 -18.23 13.14 5.18
CA ALA A 389 -18.01 11.77 5.61
C ALA A 389 -18.18 11.68 7.13
N SER A 390 -18.95 10.71 7.59
CA SER A 390 -19.14 10.41 9.00
C SER A 390 -18.84 8.93 9.26
N PRO A 391 -18.54 8.55 10.53
CA PRO A 391 -18.37 7.14 10.88
C PRO A 391 -19.63 6.34 10.54
N TYR A 392 -19.47 5.33 9.69
CA TYR A 392 -20.50 4.42 9.23
C TYR A 392 -20.14 3.00 9.67
N GLN A 393 -21.10 2.33 10.30
CA GLN A 393 -20.96 0.94 10.72
C GLN A 393 -21.86 0.08 9.84
N ALA A 394 -21.26 -0.82 9.07
CA ALA A 394 -21.99 -1.81 8.29
C ALA A 394 -22.19 -3.09 9.10
N ASP A 395 -23.31 -3.76 8.87
CA ASP A 395 -23.53 -5.13 9.34
C ASP A 395 -23.15 -6.08 8.19
N VAL A 396 -21.94 -6.63 8.25
CA VAL A 396 -21.43 -7.60 7.26
C VAL A 396 -21.37 -8.97 7.90
N ARG A 397 -21.91 -10.00 7.22
CA ARG A 397 -22.01 -11.35 7.81
C ARG A 397 -20.65 -12.03 7.94
N ASP A 398 -19.86 -12.01 6.88
CA ASP A 398 -18.56 -12.68 6.80
C ASP A 398 -17.69 -12.09 5.68
N ALA A 399 -16.51 -12.67 5.43
CA ALA A 399 -15.53 -12.20 4.45
C ALA A 399 -16.01 -12.23 2.97
N THR A 400 -17.15 -12.85 2.68
CA THR A 400 -17.73 -12.97 1.33
C THR A 400 -18.51 -11.74 0.87
N PHE A 401 -18.67 -10.72 1.72
CA PHE A 401 -19.37 -9.48 1.38
C PHE A 401 -18.71 -8.71 0.21
N THR A 402 -19.55 -8.08 -0.60
CA THR A 402 -19.11 -7.21 -1.70
C THR A 402 -18.73 -5.85 -1.16
N LEU A 403 -17.54 -5.36 -1.53
CA LEU A 403 -17.05 -4.03 -1.15
C LEU A 403 -16.84 -3.20 -2.41
N GLY A 404 -17.49 -2.05 -2.52
CA GLY A 404 -17.25 -1.12 -3.60
C GLY A 404 -16.79 0.24 -3.11
N THR A 405 -16.00 0.94 -3.92
CA THR A 405 -15.74 2.37 -3.74
C THR A 405 -16.10 3.13 -5.00
N LYS A 406 -16.60 4.35 -4.84
CA LYS A 406 -16.96 5.22 -5.97
C LYS A 406 -16.12 6.48 -6.03
N ASN A 407 -15.54 6.76 -7.20
CA ASN A 407 -15.08 8.09 -7.57
C ASN A 407 -15.16 8.25 -9.10
N THR A 408 -15.86 9.27 -9.57
CA THR A 408 -16.14 9.47 -11.00
C THR A 408 -14.87 9.75 -11.79
N LEU A 409 -14.13 10.80 -11.43
CA LEU A 409 -13.01 11.27 -12.24
C LEU A 409 -11.68 10.59 -11.87
N ALA A 410 -11.41 10.37 -10.58
CA ALA A 410 -10.13 9.82 -10.16
C ALA A 410 -9.92 8.39 -10.68
N TYR A 411 -10.94 7.53 -10.59
CA TYR A 411 -10.84 6.16 -11.09
C TYR A 411 -10.84 6.08 -12.62
N LEU A 412 -11.65 6.89 -13.31
CA LEU A 412 -11.65 6.91 -14.77
C LEU A 412 -10.30 7.36 -15.33
N SER A 413 -9.69 8.40 -14.74
CA SER A 413 -8.35 8.88 -15.11
C SER A 413 -7.22 7.88 -14.82
N ARG A 414 -7.47 6.89 -13.94
CA ARG A 414 -6.49 5.87 -13.52
C ARG A 414 -6.93 4.45 -13.85
N LEU A 415 -7.91 4.29 -14.73
CA LEU A 415 -8.58 3.02 -14.95
C LEU A 415 -7.59 1.90 -15.31
N ALA A 416 -6.71 2.16 -16.27
CA ALA A 416 -5.69 1.21 -16.70
C ALA A 416 -4.69 0.83 -15.60
N SER A 417 -4.26 1.78 -14.75
CA SER A 417 -3.28 1.49 -13.69
C SER A 417 -3.92 0.80 -12.49
N ILE A 418 -5.15 1.18 -12.12
CA ILE A 418 -5.90 0.49 -11.06
C ILE A 418 -6.13 -0.97 -11.44
N ARG A 419 -6.44 -1.25 -12.70
CA ARG A 419 -6.65 -2.63 -13.18
C ARG A 419 -5.43 -3.52 -13.08
N LYS A 420 -4.23 -2.97 -13.26
CA LYS A 420 -2.98 -3.73 -13.06
C LYS A 420 -2.80 -4.20 -11.62
N VAL A 421 -3.22 -3.38 -10.65
CA VAL A 421 -3.03 -3.67 -9.22
C VAL A 421 -4.26 -4.31 -8.55
N MET A 422 -5.42 -4.27 -9.22
CA MET A 422 -6.69 -4.88 -8.80
C MET A 422 -7.34 -5.67 -9.95
N PRO A 423 -6.68 -6.71 -10.50
CA PRO A 423 -7.18 -7.44 -11.67
C PRO A 423 -8.48 -8.21 -11.39
N GLU A 424 -8.69 -8.64 -10.15
CA GLU A 424 -9.89 -9.39 -9.72
C GLU A 424 -11.07 -8.48 -9.37
N ALA A 425 -10.86 -7.15 -9.32
CA ALA A 425 -11.94 -6.22 -9.02
C ALA A 425 -12.85 -6.06 -10.24
N ARG A 426 -14.14 -5.89 -9.99
CA ARG A 426 -15.11 -5.57 -11.04
C ARG A 426 -15.18 -4.07 -11.24
N PHE A 427 -14.97 -3.63 -12.48
CA PHE A 427 -15.06 -2.22 -12.85
C PHE A 427 -16.43 -1.93 -13.44
N ILE A 428 -17.09 -0.91 -12.90
CA ILE A 428 -18.43 -0.47 -13.32
C ILE A 428 -18.35 0.99 -13.75
N GLY A 429 -18.75 1.29 -14.98
CA GLY A 429 -18.72 2.63 -15.55
C GLY A 429 -20.10 3.15 -15.87
N LEU A 430 -20.44 4.38 -15.46
CA LEU A 430 -21.69 5.02 -15.88
C LEU A 430 -21.45 6.14 -16.88
N ILE A 431 -22.29 6.15 -17.90
CA ILE A 431 -22.39 7.22 -18.89
C ILE A 431 -23.83 7.67 -19.00
N ARG A 432 -24.05 8.91 -19.43
CA ARG A 432 -25.39 9.49 -19.63
C ARG A 432 -25.40 10.22 -20.96
N HIS A 433 -26.58 10.40 -21.54
CA HIS A 433 -26.76 11.16 -22.77
C HIS A 433 -25.93 12.47 -22.74
N PRO A 434 -25.18 12.81 -23.79
CA PRO A 434 -24.29 13.97 -23.79
C PRO A 434 -25.03 15.27 -23.50
N TYR A 435 -26.16 15.54 -24.18
CA TYR A 435 -26.93 16.77 -23.93
C TYR A 435 -27.39 16.91 -22.48
N ASP A 436 -27.91 15.84 -21.88
CA ASP A 436 -28.32 15.82 -20.48
C ASP A 436 -27.15 16.04 -19.51
N SER A 437 -26.01 15.40 -19.81
CA SER A 437 -24.78 15.56 -19.03
C SER A 437 -24.33 17.01 -19.06
N LEU A 438 -24.20 17.59 -20.25
CA LEU A 438 -23.72 18.94 -20.47
C LEU A 438 -24.68 20.01 -19.93
N ALA A 439 -25.99 19.80 -20.07
CA ALA A 439 -27.02 20.64 -19.48
C ALA A 439 -27.00 20.58 -17.94
N SER A 440 -26.66 19.42 -17.35
CA SER A 440 -26.42 19.32 -15.91
C SER A 440 -25.11 20.01 -15.51
N TRP A 441 -24.03 19.87 -16.27
CA TRP A 441 -22.74 20.50 -15.98
C TRP A 441 -22.86 22.02 -15.99
N ALA A 442 -23.62 22.58 -16.95
CA ALA A 442 -23.88 24.02 -17.10
C ALA A 442 -24.46 24.69 -15.83
N ARG A 443 -25.16 23.93 -14.99
CA ARG A 443 -25.97 24.42 -13.87
C ARG A 443 -25.47 23.97 -12.50
N THR A 444 -24.36 23.23 -12.44
CA THR A 444 -23.85 22.62 -11.19
C THR A 444 -22.48 23.19 -10.83
N PHE A 445 -21.56 22.35 -10.34
CA PHE A 445 -20.28 22.75 -9.78
C PHE A 445 -19.45 23.60 -10.77
N GLU A 446 -18.71 24.59 -10.26
CA GLU A 446 -17.91 25.52 -11.07
C GLU A 446 -16.96 24.79 -12.03
N HIS A 447 -16.22 23.80 -11.53
CA HIS A 447 -15.27 23.02 -12.34
C HIS A 447 -15.94 22.26 -13.50
N LEU A 448 -17.23 21.89 -13.39
CA LEU A 448 -18.00 21.30 -14.49
C LEU A 448 -18.53 22.36 -15.46
N ARG A 449 -18.97 23.51 -14.94
CA ARG A 449 -19.46 24.63 -15.75
C ARG A 449 -18.40 25.15 -16.71
N THR A 450 -17.17 25.26 -16.23
CA THR A 450 -16.04 25.79 -17.00
C THR A 450 -15.17 24.71 -17.63
N ALA A 451 -15.46 23.42 -17.40
CA ALA A 451 -14.59 22.31 -17.80
C ALA A 451 -13.12 22.59 -17.39
N ALA A 452 -12.93 22.88 -16.11
CA ALA A 452 -11.63 23.19 -15.51
C ALA A 452 -10.82 21.91 -15.30
N VAL A 453 -10.34 21.35 -16.41
CA VAL A 453 -9.52 20.12 -16.41
C VAL A 453 -8.18 20.30 -15.70
N GLN A 454 -7.66 21.53 -15.65
CA GLN A 454 -6.41 21.88 -14.98
C GLN A 454 -6.51 21.83 -13.45
N ASP A 455 -7.72 22.00 -12.90
CA ASP A 455 -7.96 22.01 -11.44
C ASP A 455 -8.24 20.60 -10.89
N GLN A 456 -8.18 19.57 -11.74
CA GLN A 456 -8.45 18.20 -11.32
C GLN A 456 -7.32 17.66 -10.43
N PRO A 457 -7.62 17.05 -9.28
CA PRO A 457 -6.58 16.50 -8.41
C PRO A 457 -5.83 15.32 -9.05
N ILE A 458 -6.47 14.61 -9.99
CA ILE A 458 -5.91 13.47 -10.73
C ILE A 458 -6.38 13.58 -12.17
N GLY A 459 -5.48 13.32 -13.12
CA GLY A 459 -5.78 13.39 -14.54
C GLY A 459 -5.89 14.82 -15.09
N HIS A 460 -5.23 15.78 -14.45
CA HIS A 460 -5.00 17.11 -15.01
C HIS A 460 -3.93 17.07 -16.12
N PRO A 461 -3.82 18.08 -16.99
CA PRO A 461 -2.91 18.05 -18.15
C PRO A 461 -1.42 17.81 -17.83
N ASP A 462 -0.98 18.17 -16.62
CA ASP A 462 0.40 18.00 -16.13
C ASP A 462 0.64 16.68 -15.38
N ASP A 463 -0.37 15.82 -15.29
CA ASP A 463 -0.24 14.54 -14.61
C ASP A 463 0.77 13.63 -15.37
N PRO A 464 1.84 13.16 -14.69
CA PRO A 464 2.92 12.43 -15.33
C PRO A 464 2.48 11.07 -15.87
N ASN A 465 1.43 10.50 -15.30
CA ASN A 465 0.95 9.15 -15.61
C ASN A 465 -0.11 9.12 -16.72
N LEU A 466 -0.35 10.25 -17.40
CA LEU A 466 -1.20 10.29 -18.59
C LEU A 466 -0.48 9.75 -19.84
N THR A 467 -1.25 9.06 -20.68
CA THR A 467 -0.82 8.70 -22.03
C THR A 467 -0.68 9.94 -22.92
N GLY A 468 0.07 9.81 -24.01
CA GLY A 468 0.25 10.91 -24.96
C GLY A 468 -1.06 11.42 -25.57
N TRP A 469 -2.04 10.53 -25.82
CA TRP A 469 -3.36 10.94 -26.31
C TRP A 469 -4.16 11.68 -25.22
N GLN A 470 -4.20 11.17 -23.99
CA GLN A 470 -4.93 11.81 -22.89
C GLN A 470 -4.42 13.24 -22.65
N ARG A 471 -3.09 13.41 -22.58
CA ARG A 471 -2.47 14.72 -22.40
C ARG A 471 -2.84 15.70 -23.50
N ARG A 472 -2.77 15.28 -24.77
CA ARG A 472 -3.15 16.13 -25.92
C ARG A 472 -4.63 16.54 -25.85
N ALA A 473 -5.53 15.60 -25.55
CA ALA A 473 -6.96 15.88 -25.44
C ALA A 473 -7.25 16.89 -24.32
N LEU A 474 -6.63 16.73 -23.15
CA LEU A 474 -6.81 17.64 -22.01
C LEU A 474 -6.26 19.05 -22.29
N ARG A 475 -5.11 19.16 -22.98
CA ARG A 475 -4.57 20.47 -23.42
C ARG A 475 -5.48 21.16 -24.44
N GLN A 476 -6.09 20.39 -25.34
CA GLN A 476 -7.06 20.94 -26.29
C GLN A 476 -8.31 21.47 -25.54
N ILE A 477 -8.81 20.72 -24.56
CA ILE A 477 -9.92 21.18 -23.71
C ILE A 477 -9.53 22.47 -22.99
N GLU A 478 -8.37 22.51 -22.35
CA GLU A 478 -7.87 23.69 -21.64
C GLU A 478 -7.80 24.95 -22.52
N ALA A 479 -7.34 24.78 -23.77
CA ALA A 479 -7.18 25.86 -24.75
C ALA A 479 -8.46 26.27 -25.49
N THR A 480 -9.60 25.61 -25.24
CA THR A 480 -10.86 25.92 -25.94
C THR A 480 -11.66 27.00 -25.17
N ASP A 481 -11.88 28.14 -25.81
CA ASP A 481 -12.61 29.28 -25.20
C ASP A 481 -14.14 29.09 -25.21
N CYS A 482 -14.68 28.46 -26.27
CA CYS A 482 -16.12 28.26 -26.41
C CYS A 482 -16.61 27.21 -25.39
N LEU A 483 -17.29 27.66 -24.32
CA LEU A 483 -17.69 26.81 -23.20
C LEU A 483 -18.53 25.57 -23.57
N PRO A 484 -19.55 25.64 -24.46
CA PRO A 484 -20.23 24.45 -24.95
C PRO A 484 -19.29 23.42 -25.58
N VAL A 485 -18.41 23.86 -26.49
CA VAL A 485 -17.44 23.01 -27.19
C VAL A 485 -16.43 22.45 -26.18
N ARG A 486 -15.94 23.27 -25.24
CA ARG A 486 -15.01 22.86 -24.19
C ARG A 486 -15.60 21.74 -23.33
N ARG A 487 -16.85 21.89 -22.87
CA ARG A 487 -17.54 20.86 -22.08
C ARG A 487 -17.81 19.60 -22.92
N ALA A 488 -18.19 19.76 -24.19
CA ALA A 488 -18.40 18.64 -25.12
C ALA A 488 -17.11 17.85 -25.38
N LEU A 489 -15.97 18.53 -25.55
CA LEU A 489 -14.66 17.89 -25.68
C LEU A 489 -14.29 17.11 -24.43
N TRP A 490 -14.60 17.66 -23.24
CA TRP A 490 -14.36 16.94 -21.99
C TRP A 490 -15.26 15.72 -21.82
N TRP A 491 -16.56 15.83 -22.13
CA TRP A 491 -17.46 14.68 -22.17
C TRP A 491 -16.95 13.60 -23.13
N ARG A 492 -16.55 14.00 -24.34
CA ARG A 492 -15.99 13.10 -25.36
C ARG A 492 -14.74 12.38 -24.85
N TYR A 493 -13.83 13.12 -24.22
CA TYR A 493 -12.62 12.56 -23.61
C TYR A 493 -12.94 11.50 -22.56
N LEU A 494 -13.86 11.79 -21.63
CA LEU A 494 -14.25 10.85 -20.59
C LEU A 494 -14.99 9.62 -21.16
N ALA A 495 -15.86 9.81 -22.14
CA ALA A 495 -16.57 8.72 -22.81
C ALA A 495 -15.60 7.79 -23.57
N LEU A 496 -14.59 8.35 -24.24
CA LEU A 496 -13.55 7.56 -24.91
C LEU A 496 -12.74 6.72 -23.93
N GLN A 497 -12.41 7.24 -22.73
CA GLN A 497 -11.72 6.45 -21.70
C GLN A 497 -12.52 5.19 -21.29
N LEU A 498 -13.85 5.31 -21.17
CA LEU A 498 -14.72 4.16 -20.88
C LEU A 498 -14.78 3.19 -22.05
N LEU A 499 -14.94 3.68 -23.27
CA LEU A 499 -15.02 2.86 -24.47
C LEU A 499 -13.71 2.13 -24.78
N ASP A 500 -12.57 2.80 -24.59
CA ASP A 500 -11.23 2.25 -24.82
C ASP A 500 -10.89 1.13 -23.82
N ALA A 501 -11.57 1.11 -22.67
CA ALA A 501 -11.43 0.01 -21.71
C ALA A 501 -12.18 -1.27 -22.14
N GLY A 502 -13.04 -1.20 -23.16
CA GLY A 502 -13.71 -2.36 -23.76
C GLY A 502 -14.48 -3.21 -22.76
N GLU A 503 -14.41 -4.54 -22.92
CA GLU A 503 -15.06 -5.55 -22.07
C GLU A 503 -14.53 -5.57 -20.63
N GLU A 504 -13.40 -4.91 -20.39
CA GLU A 504 -12.72 -4.90 -19.10
C GLU A 504 -13.42 -3.96 -18.10
N VAL A 505 -14.36 -3.13 -18.57
CA VAL A 505 -15.30 -2.35 -17.75
C VAL A 505 -16.72 -2.68 -18.15
N ARG A 506 -17.54 -3.04 -17.15
CA ARG A 506 -18.98 -3.18 -17.33
C ARG A 506 -19.61 -1.80 -17.29
N TRP A 507 -19.69 -1.13 -18.44
CA TRP A 507 -20.31 0.17 -18.54
C TRP A 507 -21.80 0.07 -18.88
N LEU A 508 -22.59 1.03 -18.41
CA LEU A 508 -24.00 1.15 -18.73
C LEU A 508 -24.41 2.61 -18.89
N ARG A 509 -25.50 2.83 -19.65
CA ARG A 509 -26.14 4.13 -19.75
C ARG A 509 -27.04 4.35 -18.55
N TYR A 510 -27.05 5.57 -18.04
CA TYR A 510 -27.92 5.99 -16.95
C TYR A 510 -29.39 5.72 -17.27
N GLU A 511 -29.77 5.95 -18.52
CA GLU A 511 -31.12 5.74 -19.03
C GLU A 511 -31.52 4.26 -18.96
N ASP A 512 -30.60 3.34 -19.26
CA ASP A 512 -30.86 1.90 -19.14
C ASP A 512 -31.04 1.50 -17.67
N LEU A 513 -30.21 2.05 -16.75
CA LEU A 513 -30.35 1.84 -15.30
C LEU A 513 -31.76 2.19 -14.81
N LEU A 514 -32.36 3.24 -15.35
CA LEU A 514 -33.70 3.68 -14.95
C LEU A 514 -34.82 2.74 -15.41
N THR A 515 -34.59 1.91 -16.41
CA THR A 515 -35.61 0.98 -16.94
C THR A 515 -35.85 -0.22 -16.02
N ASP A 516 -34.77 -0.79 -15.47
CA ASP A 516 -34.83 -1.90 -14.51
C ASP A 516 -33.69 -1.77 -13.47
N PRO A 517 -33.84 -0.87 -12.47
CA PRO A 517 -32.79 -0.61 -11.50
C PRO A 517 -32.38 -1.85 -10.69
N HIS A 518 -33.36 -2.67 -10.29
CA HIS A 518 -33.12 -3.85 -9.47
C HIS A 518 -32.50 -5.00 -10.27
N GLY A 519 -32.99 -5.28 -11.48
CA GLY A 519 -32.41 -6.31 -12.34
C GLY A 519 -30.98 -5.95 -12.75
N ILE A 520 -30.73 -4.70 -13.13
CA ILE A 520 -29.39 -4.24 -13.53
C ILE A 520 -28.40 -4.31 -12.37
N THR A 521 -28.77 -3.85 -11.17
CA THR A 521 -27.86 -3.96 -10.01
C THR A 521 -27.57 -5.40 -9.63
N ASN A 522 -28.54 -6.32 -9.74
CA ASN A 522 -28.31 -7.74 -9.57
C ASN A 522 -27.33 -8.31 -10.62
N LEU A 523 -27.48 -7.93 -11.89
CA LEU A 523 -26.54 -8.32 -12.96
C LEU A 523 -25.14 -7.75 -12.72
N LEU A 524 -25.02 -6.53 -12.19
CA LEU A 524 -23.72 -5.92 -11.87
C LEU A 524 -23.01 -6.60 -10.70
N LEU A 525 -23.74 -7.20 -9.76
CA LEU A 525 -23.18 -7.94 -8.62
C LEU A 525 -22.85 -9.40 -8.99
N THR A 526 -23.59 -9.98 -9.93
CA THR A 526 -23.42 -11.36 -10.42
C THR A 526 -22.68 -11.41 -11.76
N ASP A 527 -22.41 -12.59 -12.31
CA ASP A 527 -21.68 -12.74 -13.58
C ASP A 527 -22.61 -12.72 -14.80
N GLY A 528 -23.87 -12.29 -14.65
CA GLY A 528 -24.82 -12.20 -15.76
C GLY A 528 -24.55 -11.00 -16.66
N ASP A 529 -24.78 -11.13 -17.97
CA ASP A 529 -24.50 -10.09 -18.97
C ASP A 529 -25.40 -8.86 -18.82
N LEU A 530 -24.87 -7.67 -19.14
CA LEU A 530 -25.68 -6.46 -19.24
C LEU A 530 -26.47 -6.48 -20.55
N PRO A 531 -27.70 -5.91 -20.57
CA PRO A 531 -28.46 -5.81 -21.81
C PRO A 531 -27.72 -4.95 -22.84
N GLU A 532 -27.76 -5.37 -24.10
CA GLU A 532 -27.22 -4.55 -25.19
C GLU A 532 -28.00 -3.23 -25.30
N PRO A 533 -27.31 -2.09 -25.43
CA PRO A 533 -27.97 -0.80 -25.52
C PRO A 533 -28.75 -0.70 -26.84
N SER A 534 -30.05 -0.42 -26.77
CA SER A 534 -30.85 -0.06 -27.95
C SER A 534 -30.70 1.42 -28.31
N PRO A 535 -30.89 1.82 -29.58
CA PRO A 535 -30.86 3.23 -29.97
C PRO A 535 -31.78 4.09 -29.11
N LEU A 536 -31.25 5.18 -28.56
CA LEU A 536 -31.95 6.04 -27.61
C LEU A 536 -32.00 7.47 -28.13
N HIS A 537 -33.22 7.96 -28.38
CA HIS A 537 -33.46 9.37 -28.72
C HIS A 537 -33.44 10.25 -27.48
N TRP A 538 -32.73 11.37 -27.59
CA TRP A 538 -32.84 12.43 -26.61
C TRP A 538 -34.25 13.04 -26.60
N ARG A 539 -34.74 13.42 -25.41
CA ARG A 539 -36.10 13.95 -25.19
C ARG A 539 -36.13 15.28 -24.44
N GLY A 540 -34.97 15.91 -24.25
CA GLY A 540 -34.82 17.16 -23.50
C GLY A 540 -34.90 18.41 -24.39
N GLU A 541 -34.68 19.56 -23.75
CA GLU A 541 -34.55 20.87 -24.40
C GLU A 541 -33.14 21.44 -24.17
N MET A 542 -32.60 22.06 -25.22
CA MET A 542 -31.28 22.71 -25.28
C MET A 542 -31.37 23.75 -26.38
N ASP A 543 -30.65 24.87 -26.21
CA ASP A 543 -30.51 25.88 -27.25
C ASP A 543 -30.02 25.23 -28.56
N GLU A 544 -30.62 25.60 -29.69
CA GLU A 544 -30.36 24.95 -30.99
C GLU A 544 -28.90 25.15 -31.43
N GLN A 545 -28.34 26.34 -31.23
CA GLN A 545 -26.96 26.62 -31.57
C GLN A 545 -25.99 25.86 -30.65
N GLU A 546 -26.29 25.80 -29.35
CA GLU A 546 -25.53 24.98 -28.41
C GLU A 546 -25.59 23.48 -28.78
N ARG A 547 -26.77 22.98 -29.15
CA ARG A 547 -27.01 21.59 -29.55
C ARG A 547 -26.16 21.23 -30.77
N ASP A 548 -26.17 22.05 -31.81
CA ASP A 548 -25.41 21.79 -33.05
C ASP A 548 -23.89 21.80 -32.79
N LEU A 549 -23.41 22.74 -31.95
CA LEU A 549 -22.00 22.78 -31.54
C LEU A 549 -21.59 21.53 -30.76
N VAL A 550 -22.42 21.07 -29.82
CA VAL A 550 -22.17 19.85 -29.05
C VAL A 550 -22.18 18.63 -29.98
N ALA A 551 -23.19 18.52 -30.85
CA ALA A 551 -23.35 17.41 -31.77
C ALA A 551 -22.11 17.25 -32.67
N ALA A 552 -21.57 18.35 -33.19
CA ALA A 552 -20.38 18.35 -34.04
C ALA A 552 -19.13 17.78 -33.33
N VAL A 553 -19.09 17.82 -31.99
CA VAL A 553 -17.98 17.29 -31.20
C VAL A 553 -18.21 15.83 -30.80
N VAL A 554 -19.44 15.49 -30.38
CA VAL A 554 -19.70 14.21 -29.70
C VAL A 554 -20.36 13.14 -30.57
N CYS A 555 -20.81 13.47 -31.80
CA CYS A 555 -21.61 12.58 -32.66
C CYS A 555 -21.05 11.16 -32.79
N GLU A 556 -19.79 11.02 -33.24
CA GLU A 556 -19.14 9.73 -33.44
C GLU A 556 -19.13 8.88 -32.16
N VAL A 557 -18.85 9.51 -31.01
CA VAL A 557 -18.78 8.81 -29.72
C VAL A 557 -20.18 8.50 -29.19
N ALA A 558 -21.15 9.38 -29.42
CA ALA A 558 -22.55 9.17 -29.05
C ALA A 558 -23.18 8.00 -29.83
N GLU A 559 -22.90 7.89 -31.13
CA GLU A 559 -23.36 6.78 -31.98
C GLU A 559 -22.81 5.42 -31.51
N ARG A 560 -21.53 5.37 -31.13
CA ARG A 560 -20.91 4.17 -30.53
C ARG A 560 -21.60 3.74 -29.24
N LEU A 561 -22.22 4.68 -28.52
CA LEU A 561 -22.99 4.46 -27.29
C LEU A 561 -24.50 4.31 -27.55
N GLN A 562 -24.92 4.20 -28.81
CA GLN A 562 -26.32 4.09 -29.22
C GLN A 562 -27.20 5.27 -28.77
N TYR A 563 -26.61 6.47 -28.65
CA TYR A 563 -27.35 7.72 -28.48
C TYR A 563 -27.63 8.36 -29.84
N ILE A 564 -28.85 8.84 -30.02
CA ILE A 564 -29.28 9.58 -31.22
C ILE A 564 -29.39 11.06 -30.84
N LEU A 565 -28.52 11.86 -31.48
CA LEU A 565 -28.32 13.29 -31.22
C LEU A 565 -29.27 14.21 -31.99
#